data_AF-A0A947MRA2-F1
#
_entry.id   AF-A0A947MRA2-F1
#
_cell.length_a   1.000
_cell.length_b   1.000
_cell.length_c   1.000
_cell.angle_alpha   90.00
_cell.angle_beta   90.00
_cell.angle_gamma   90.00
#
_symmetry.space_group_name_H-M   'P 1'
#
loop_
_entity.id
_entity.type
_entity.pdbx_description
1 polymer ?
#
loop_
_entity_poly.entity_id
_entity_poly.type
_entity_poly.pdbx_seq_one_letter_code
_entity_poly.pdbx_strand_id
1 'polypeptide(L)'
;IGILTEHYAGKFPLWLAPEQAIVVPVSDKFSEYGARVVTELRAAGIRVRIDDRNETLGKKLRDAQLARVNYQLVVGEREVETGTVSVRTRANRQLGSLSIPAFAARCQDEIAARRLPEGEGADA
;
A
#
# COMPACT_ATOMS: atom_id res chain seq x y z
N ILE A 1 11.86 5.22 20.59
CA ILE A 1 11.17 5.29 19.27
C ILE A 1 11.79 6.35 18.34
N GLY A 2 12.44 7.42 18.84
CA GLY A 2 13.05 8.48 18.00
C GLY A 2 14.10 8.04 16.97
N ILE A 3 15.02 7.13 17.33
CA ILE A 3 16.15 6.74 16.46
C ILE A 3 15.72 6.14 15.11
N LEU A 4 14.66 5.32 15.07
CA LEU A 4 14.20 4.71 13.81
C LEU A 4 13.41 5.69 12.94
N THR A 5 12.66 6.60 13.55
CA THR A 5 11.93 7.65 12.82
C THR A 5 12.90 8.62 12.15
N GLU A 6 13.97 9.01 12.85
CA GLU A 6 15.02 9.89 12.34
C GLU A 6 15.84 9.21 11.24
N HIS A 7 16.27 7.96 11.45
CA HIS A 7 17.09 7.22 10.47
C HIS A 7 16.37 7.02 9.12
N TYR A 8 15.07 6.74 9.13
CA TYR A 8 14.32 6.56 7.88
C TYR A 8 13.61 7.84 7.43
N ALA A 9 13.76 8.94 8.17
CA ALA A 9 12.95 10.15 8.05
C ALA A 9 11.42 9.87 8.05
N GLY A 10 10.96 8.72 8.55
CA GLY A 10 9.58 8.23 8.42
C GLY A 10 9.27 7.39 7.15
N LYS A 11 10.23 7.16 6.24
CA LYS A 11 10.13 6.24 5.08
C LYS A 11 10.50 4.81 5.47
N PHE A 12 9.81 4.22 6.44
CA PHE A 12 10.15 2.87 6.93
C PHE A 12 10.22 1.82 5.80
N PRO A 13 11.19 0.89 5.84
CA PRO A 13 11.14 -0.33 5.04
C PRO A 13 9.83 -1.08 5.26
N LEU A 14 9.36 -1.85 4.28
CA LEU A 14 8.07 -2.55 4.37
C LEU A 14 7.96 -3.43 5.61
N TRP A 15 9.04 -4.12 6.00
CA TRP A 15 9.06 -5.00 7.17
C TRP A 15 8.87 -4.23 8.49
N LEU A 16 9.30 -2.96 8.57
CA LEU A 16 9.15 -2.10 9.76
C LEU A 16 7.92 -1.20 9.73
N ALA A 17 7.31 -0.96 8.57
CA ALA A 17 6.27 0.04 8.42
C ALA A 17 5.02 -0.32 9.26
N PRO A 18 4.52 0.54 10.15
CA PRO A 18 3.32 0.25 10.94
C PRO A 18 2.09 0.05 10.05
N GLU A 19 2.06 0.75 8.91
CA GLU A 19 1.12 0.57 7.82
C GLU A 19 1.89 0.26 6.54
N GLN A 20 1.71 -0.96 6.01
CA GLN A 20 2.42 -1.45 4.84
C GLN A 20 1.68 -1.11 3.55
N ALA A 21 0.35 -1.13 3.59
CA ALA A 21 -0.48 -0.82 2.43
C ALA A 21 -1.76 -0.08 2.83
N ILE A 22 -2.34 0.62 1.86
CA ILE A 22 -3.65 1.25 1.98
C ILE A 22 -4.49 0.93 0.75
N VAL A 23 -5.72 0.46 0.95
CA VAL A 23 -6.71 0.24 -0.10
C VAL A 23 -7.51 1.52 -0.30
N VAL A 24 -7.62 1.97 -1.55
CA VAL A 24 -8.25 3.22 -1.93
C VAL A 24 -9.33 2.95 -2.99
N PRO A 25 -10.60 2.78 -2.58
CA PRO A 25 -11.71 2.73 -3.51
C PRO A 25 -11.84 4.03 -4.30
N VAL A 26 -12.05 3.94 -5.62
CA VAL A 26 -12.23 5.12 -6.48
C VAL A 26 -13.55 5.86 -6.19
N SER A 27 -14.52 5.16 -5.62
CA SER A 27 -15.79 5.70 -5.12
C SER A 27 -16.43 4.72 -4.13
N ASP A 28 -17.49 5.16 -3.44
CA ASP A 28 -18.20 4.37 -2.43
C ASP A 28 -18.82 3.08 -3.01
N LYS A 29 -19.08 3.03 -4.32
CA LYS A 29 -19.54 1.82 -5.06
C LYS A 29 -18.60 0.64 -4.86
N PHE A 30 -17.31 0.90 -4.62
CA PHE A 30 -16.27 -0.13 -4.56
C PHE A 30 -15.77 -0.38 -3.13
N SER A 31 -16.39 0.23 -2.11
CA SER A 31 -15.96 0.09 -0.72
C SER A 31 -16.08 -1.34 -0.19
N GLU A 32 -17.12 -2.08 -0.58
CA GLU A 32 -17.29 -3.49 -0.18
C GLU A 32 -16.15 -4.37 -0.71
N TYR A 33 -15.81 -4.22 -2.00
CA TYR A 33 -14.67 -4.92 -2.58
C TYR A 33 -13.35 -4.49 -1.91
N GLY A 34 -13.18 -3.19 -1.64
CA GLY A 34 -12.03 -2.69 -0.89
C GLY A 34 -11.90 -3.34 0.50
N ALA A 35 -13.01 -3.49 1.24
CA ALA A 35 -13.03 -4.13 2.55
C ALA A 35 -12.69 -5.63 2.46
N ARG A 36 -13.14 -6.30 1.40
CA ARG A 36 -12.75 -7.69 1.09
C ARG A 36 -11.25 -7.81 0.85
N VAL A 37 -10.67 -6.95 0.02
CA VAL A 37 -9.22 -6.89 -0.23
C VAL A 37 -8.45 -6.71 1.09
N VAL A 38 -8.88 -5.79 1.96
CA VAL A 38 -8.26 -5.60 3.28
C VAL A 38 -8.32 -6.89 4.11
N THR A 39 -9.45 -7.56 4.12
CA THR A 39 -9.64 -8.80 4.90
C THR A 39 -8.69 -9.91 4.42
N GLU A 40 -8.64 -10.15 3.10
CA GLU A 40 -7.76 -11.16 2.50
C GLU A 40 -6.27 -10.85 2.75
N LEU A 41 -5.85 -9.60 2.61
CA LEU A 41 -4.46 -9.20 2.85
C LEU A 41 -4.07 -9.27 4.33
N ARG A 42 -4.99 -8.92 5.24
CA ARG A 42 -4.76 -9.09 6.68
C ARG A 42 -4.63 -10.57 7.06
N ALA A 43 -5.45 -11.44 6.47
CA ALA A 43 -5.32 -12.88 6.65
C ALA A 43 -3.96 -13.43 6.16
N ALA A 44 -3.37 -12.78 5.15
CA ALA A 44 -2.01 -13.07 4.67
C ALA A 44 -0.88 -12.40 5.50
N GLY A 45 -1.22 -11.75 6.62
CA GLY A 45 -0.24 -11.12 7.53
C GLY A 45 0.21 -9.72 7.12
N ILE A 46 -0.45 -9.08 6.14
CA ILE A 46 -0.11 -7.73 5.69
C ILE A 46 -0.85 -6.68 6.53
N ARG A 47 -0.09 -5.69 7.04
CA ARG A 47 -0.64 -4.55 7.78
C ARG A 47 -1.25 -3.54 6.82
N VAL A 48 -2.54 -3.69 6.55
CA VAL A 48 -3.29 -2.87 5.60
C VAL A 48 -4.51 -2.22 6.23
N ARG A 49 -4.86 -1.01 5.76
CA ARG A 49 -6.14 -0.33 6.04
C ARG A 49 -6.86 0.06 4.75
N ILE A 50 -8.11 0.52 4.88
CA ILE A 50 -8.88 1.12 3.80
C ILE A 50 -9.00 2.65 4.00
N ASP A 51 -9.12 3.40 2.91
CA ASP A 51 -9.52 4.81 2.87
C ASP A 51 -10.83 4.97 2.09
N ASP A 52 -11.94 4.79 2.80
CA ASP A 52 -13.32 4.91 2.32
C ASP A 52 -13.92 6.29 2.57
N ARG A 53 -13.10 7.31 2.91
CA ARG A 53 -13.57 8.68 3.08
C ARG A 53 -14.26 9.19 1.81
N ASN A 54 -15.30 10.02 1.93
CA ASN A 54 -15.92 10.67 0.78
C ASN A 54 -15.05 11.86 0.29
N GLU A 55 -13.93 11.54 -0.36
CA GLU A 55 -12.91 12.47 -0.85
C GLU A 55 -12.45 12.05 -2.25
N THR A 56 -11.88 12.99 -3.01
CA THR A 56 -11.38 12.65 -4.35
C THR A 56 -10.26 11.61 -4.29
N LEU A 57 -10.20 10.70 -5.26
CA LEU A 57 -9.13 9.69 -5.38
C LEU A 57 -7.74 10.34 -5.29
N GLY A 58 -7.53 11.46 -5.98
CA GLY A 58 -6.27 12.19 -5.95
C GLY A 58 -5.87 12.66 -4.56
N LYS A 59 -6.82 13.14 -3.74
CA LYS A 59 -6.57 13.55 -2.36
C LYS A 59 -6.21 12.36 -1.48
N LYS A 60 -6.96 11.26 -1.56
CA LYS A 60 -6.66 10.03 -0.80
C LYS A 60 -5.26 9.50 -1.09
N LEU A 61 -4.88 9.44 -2.38
CA LEU A 61 -3.56 8.97 -2.81
C LEU A 61 -2.45 9.91 -2.36
N ARG A 62 -2.68 11.23 -2.40
CA ARG A 62 -1.74 12.23 -1.89
C ARG A 62 -1.56 12.11 -0.37
N ASP A 63 -2.64 11.96 0.38
CA ASP A 63 -2.58 11.76 1.84
C ASP A 63 -1.80 10.47 2.18
N ALA A 64 -2.05 9.38 1.46
CA ALA A 64 -1.31 8.13 1.62
C ALA A 64 0.20 8.29 1.31
N GLN A 65 0.53 9.07 0.29
CA GLN A 65 1.92 9.37 -0.07
C GLN A 65 2.60 10.22 1.00
N LEU A 66 1.91 11.24 1.55
CA LEU A 66 2.41 12.08 2.64
C LEU A 66 2.59 11.28 3.94
N ALA A 67 1.71 10.31 4.18
CA ALA A 67 1.83 9.33 5.26
C ALA A 67 2.91 8.26 4.99
N ARG A 68 3.54 8.29 3.81
CA ARG A 68 4.67 7.42 3.39
C ARG A 68 4.36 5.93 3.40
N VAL A 69 3.07 5.57 3.24
CA VAL A 69 2.61 4.18 3.15
C VAL A 69 3.26 3.50 1.95
N ASN A 70 3.90 2.35 2.15
CA ASN A 70 4.72 1.71 1.13
C ASN A 70 3.96 1.43 -0.17
N TYR A 71 2.71 0.95 -0.04
CA TYR A 71 1.84 0.60 -1.16
C TYR A 71 0.46 1.24 -1.09
N GLN A 72 -0.01 1.76 -2.20
CA GLN A 72 -1.38 2.23 -2.41
C GLN A 72 -2.06 1.28 -3.40
N LEU A 73 -3.20 0.71 -3.01
CA LEU A 73 -3.95 -0.29 -3.75
C LEU A 73 -5.27 0.33 -4.21
N VAL A 74 -5.31 0.77 -5.46
CA VAL A 74 -6.52 1.38 -6.02
C VAL A 74 -7.48 0.28 -6.47
N VAL A 75 -8.76 0.44 -6.12
CA VAL A 75 -9.82 -0.47 -6.54
C VAL A 75 -10.97 0.30 -7.18
N GLY A 76 -11.25 0.00 -8.45
CA GLY A 76 -12.43 0.47 -9.17
C GLY A 76 -13.14 -0.65 -9.90
N GLU A 77 -13.94 -0.29 -10.90
CA GLU A 77 -14.78 -1.23 -11.65
C GLU A 77 -13.99 -2.42 -12.22
N ARG A 78 -12.90 -2.12 -12.93
CA ARG A 78 -12.01 -3.13 -13.50
C ARG A 78 -11.50 -4.09 -12.43
N GLU A 79 -11.03 -3.56 -11.30
CA GLU A 79 -10.47 -4.37 -10.21
C GLU A 79 -11.52 -5.29 -9.56
N VAL A 80 -12.76 -4.83 -9.45
CA VAL A 80 -13.88 -5.68 -9.00
C VAL A 80 -14.13 -6.81 -9.98
N GLU A 81 -14.20 -6.49 -11.28
CA GLU A 81 -14.48 -7.48 -12.33
C GLU A 81 -13.38 -8.54 -12.44
N THR A 82 -12.11 -8.15 -12.27
CA THR A 82 -10.98 -9.06 -12.43
C THR A 82 -10.46 -9.66 -11.13
N GLY A 83 -11.00 -9.26 -9.96
CA GLY A 83 -10.50 -9.73 -8.66
C GLY A 83 -9.06 -9.31 -8.39
N THR A 84 -8.69 -8.11 -8.81
CA THR A 84 -7.33 -7.56 -8.72
C THR A 84 -7.26 -6.27 -7.91
N VAL A 85 -6.05 -5.72 -7.76
CA VAL A 85 -5.76 -4.39 -7.23
C VAL A 85 -4.77 -3.68 -8.14
N SER A 86 -4.96 -2.38 -8.39
CA SER A 86 -3.96 -1.56 -9.08
C SER A 86 -2.93 -1.05 -8.08
N VAL A 87 -1.68 -1.48 -8.23
CA VAL A 87 -0.64 -1.29 -7.22
C VAL A 87 0.25 -0.11 -7.56
N ARG A 88 0.37 0.82 -6.61
CA ARG A 88 1.26 1.98 -6.69
C ARG A 88 2.20 1.99 -5.48
N THR A 89 3.46 2.31 -5.72
CA THR A 89 4.45 2.51 -4.64
C THR A 89 4.37 3.93 -4.09
N ARG A 90 4.91 4.17 -2.89
CA ARG A 90 5.08 5.53 -2.34
C ARG A 90 5.94 6.47 -3.19
N ALA A 91 6.82 5.93 -4.03
CA ALA A 91 7.62 6.66 -5.00
C ALA A 91 6.85 6.99 -6.29
N ASN A 92 5.52 6.81 -6.28
CA ASN A 92 4.62 7.02 -7.42
C ASN A 92 4.87 6.11 -8.64
N ARG A 93 5.73 5.08 -8.51
CA ARG A 93 5.89 4.02 -9.52
C ARG A 93 4.65 3.13 -9.52
N GLN A 94 4.04 2.94 -10.68
CA GLN A 94 2.95 1.99 -10.88
C GLN A 94 3.53 0.59 -11.16
N LEU A 95 3.01 -0.41 -10.46
CA LEU A 95 3.38 -1.81 -10.65
C LEU A 95 2.34 -2.59 -11.49
N GLY A 96 1.30 -1.90 -11.95
CA GLY A 96 0.20 -2.50 -12.70
C GLY A 96 -0.85 -3.16 -11.80
N SER A 97 -1.68 -3.99 -12.41
CA SER A 97 -2.74 -4.72 -11.72
C SER A 97 -2.24 -6.11 -11.29
N LEU A 98 -2.43 -6.46 -10.02
CA LEU A 98 -2.08 -7.75 -9.45
C LEU A 98 -3.31 -8.41 -8.80
N SER A 99 -3.39 -9.73 -8.85
CA SER A 99 -4.35 -10.44 -8.00
C SER A 99 -3.99 -10.23 -6.52
N ILE A 100 -4.99 -10.33 -5.65
CA ILE A 100 -4.80 -10.17 -4.20
C ILE A 100 -3.72 -11.15 -3.67
N PRO A 101 -3.70 -12.45 -4.05
CA PRO A 101 -2.65 -13.37 -3.62
C PRO A 101 -1.27 -13.02 -4.17
N ALA A 102 -1.17 -12.56 -5.43
CA ALA A 102 0.10 -12.16 -6.02
C ALA A 102 0.70 -10.94 -5.32
N PHE A 103 -0.13 -9.97 -4.95
CA PHE A 103 0.31 -8.82 -4.15
C PHE A 103 0.76 -9.25 -2.75
N ALA A 104 0.02 -10.14 -2.08
CA ALA A 104 0.40 -10.67 -0.77
C ALA A 104 1.76 -11.38 -0.81
N ALA A 105 1.97 -12.29 -1.77
CA ALA A 105 3.23 -13.00 -1.95
C ALA A 105 4.40 -12.02 -2.17
N ARG A 106 4.21 -11.02 -3.02
CA ARG A 106 5.20 -9.95 -3.24
C ARG A 106 5.59 -9.26 -1.93
N CYS A 107 4.61 -8.88 -1.10
CA CYS A 107 4.89 -8.24 0.17
C CYS A 107 5.64 -9.18 1.13
N GLN A 108 5.24 -10.44 1.20
CA GLN A 108 5.90 -11.44 2.04
C GLN A 108 7.36 -11.65 1.63
N ASP A 109 7.65 -11.74 0.33
CA ASP A 109 9.02 -11.85 -0.19
C ASP A 109 9.88 -10.64 0.19
N GLU A 110 9.32 -9.43 0.06
CA GLU A 110 10.01 -8.19 0.43
C GLU A 110 10.25 -8.08 1.94
N ILE A 111 9.27 -8.50 2.76
CA ILE A 111 9.38 -8.55 4.22
C ILE A 111 10.45 -9.56 4.65
N ALA A 112 10.42 -10.77 4.08
CA ALA A 112 11.37 -11.84 4.39
C ALA A 112 12.80 -11.46 4.00
N ALA A 113 12.97 -10.82 2.84
CA ALA A 113 14.26 -10.32 2.38
C ALA A 113 14.75 -9.06 3.14
N ARG A 114 13.95 -8.50 4.05
CA ARG A 114 14.23 -7.25 4.80
C ARG A 114 14.77 -6.13 3.90
N ARG A 115 14.23 -6.02 2.68
CA ARG A 115 14.74 -5.06 1.69
C ARG A 115 14.67 -3.65 2.23
N LEU A 116 15.76 -2.92 2.07
CA LEU A 116 15.76 -1.48 2.26
C LEU A 116 15.08 -0.83 1.05
N PRO A 117 14.39 0.30 1.24
CA PRO A 117 13.80 1.03 0.11
C PRO A 117 14.86 1.38 -0.95
N GLU A 118 14.56 1.08 -2.21
CA GLU A 118 15.42 1.44 -3.34
C GLU A 118 15.50 2.98 -3.45
N GLY A 119 16.72 3.53 -3.28
CA GLY A 119 17.02 4.95 -3.46
C GLY A 119 16.83 5.82 -2.21
N GLU A 120 17.87 5.92 -1.37
CA GLU A 120 18.36 7.11 -0.65
C GLU A 120 19.50 6.70 0.31
N GLY A 121 20.52 6.05 -0.26
CA GLY A 121 21.85 5.95 0.34
C GLY A 121 22.81 6.80 -0.50
N ALA A 122 22.61 8.11 -0.51
CA ALA A 122 23.53 9.12 -1.03
C ALA A 122 22.88 10.49 -0.82
N ASP A 123 22.97 11.01 0.41
CA ASP A 123 23.04 12.44 0.71
C ASP A 123 23.55 12.53 2.16
N ALA A 124 24.83 12.19 2.29
CA ALA A 124 25.72 12.58 3.37
C ALA A 124 26.76 13.52 2.77
#